data_AF-A0AA49JP33-F1
#
_entry.id   AF-A0AA49JP33-F1
#
_cell.length_a   1.000
_cell.length_b   1.000
_cell.length_c   1.000
_cell.angle_alpha   90.00
_cell.angle_beta   90.00
_cell.angle_gamma   90.00
#
_symmetry.space_group_name_H-M   'P 1'
#
loop_
_entity.id
_entity.type
_entity.pdbx_description
1 polymer ?
#
loop_
_entity_poly.entity_id
_entity_poly.type
_entity_poly.pdbx_seq_one_letter_code
_entity_poly.pdbx_strand_id
1 'polypeptide(L)'
;MNALGRHILAEIYGCDENVLDDCELIEDIMVKAAIEAGAEVREVAFHKFSPQGVSGVVVISESHITIHTWPELGYAAVDVFTCGNNVNPWNACNYLTKMLKAKNMTATEVKRGVFEQPVKVVNM
;
A
#
# COMPACT_ATOMS: atom_id res chain seq x y z
N MET A 1 21.55 7.43 3.94
CA MET A 1 20.18 7.95 3.78
C MET A 1 19.67 8.20 5.19
N ASN A 2 19.36 9.43 5.60
CA ASN A 2 18.89 9.71 6.96
C ASN A 2 17.37 9.79 7.00
N ALA A 3 16.66 8.82 6.42
CA ALA A 3 15.21 8.72 6.52
C ALA A 3 14.88 7.34 7.12
N LEU A 4 13.92 7.26 8.04
CA LEU A 4 13.48 5.99 8.64
C LEU A 4 12.73 5.10 7.64
N GLY A 5 12.03 5.73 6.70
CA GLY A 5 11.28 5.00 5.69
C GLY A 5 10.84 5.85 4.51
N ARG A 6 10.19 5.18 3.58
CA ARG A 6 9.70 5.73 2.31
C ARG A 6 8.21 5.48 2.24
N HIS A 7 7.44 6.54 2.02
CA HIS A 7 5.99 6.50 1.97
C HIS A 7 5.53 6.91 0.58
N ILE A 8 4.94 5.99 -0.17
CA ILE A 8 4.34 6.26 -1.47
C ILE A 8 2.85 6.49 -1.27
N LEU A 9 2.37 7.64 -1.76
CA LEU A 9 0.95 7.95 -1.91
C LEU A 9 0.61 7.73 -3.39
N ALA A 10 -0.15 6.69 -3.68
CA ALA A 10 -0.46 6.23 -5.02
C ALA A 10 -1.95 6.41 -5.33
N GLU A 11 -2.21 7.06 -6.45
CA GLU A 11 -3.52 7.24 -7.05
C GLU A 11 -3.63 6.28 -8.24
N ILE A 12 -4.53 5.29 -8.17
CA ILE A 12 -4.64 4.22 -9.17
C ILE A 12 -5.99 4.33 -9.88
N TYR A 13 -5.99 4.48 -11.21
CA TYR A 13 -7.20 4.75 -11.99
C TYR A 13 -7.46 3.72 -13.09
N GLY A 14 -8.74 3.61 -13.46
CA GLY A 14 -9.22 2.69 -14.49
C GLY A 14 -9.11 1.23 -14.06
N CYS A 15 -9.32 0.96 -12.78
CA CYS A 15 -9.34 -0.38 -12.20
C CYS A 15 -10.61 -1.16 -12.58
N ASP A 16 -10.58 -2.47 -12.40
CA ASP A 16 -11.75 -3.34 -12.54
C ASP A 16 -12.69 -3.17 -11.34
N GLU A 17 -13.91 -2.72 -11.61
CA GLU A 17 -14.92 -2.40 -10.58
C GLU A 17 -15.27 -3.60 -9.71
N ASN A 18 -15.30 -4.81 -10.28
CA ASN A 18 -15.61 -6.03 -9.53
C ASN A 18 -14.47 -6.40 -8.58
N VAL A 19 -13.22 -6.11 -8.98
CA VAL A 19 -12.07 -6.30 -8.09
C VAL A 19 -12.12 -5.29 -6.96
N LEU A 20 -12.42 -4.01 -7.25
CA LEU A 20 -12.47 -2.95 -6.25
C LEU A 20 -13.59 -3.15 -5.21
N ASP A 21 -14.65 -3.87 -5.55
CA ASP A 21 -15.78 -4.14 -4.65
C ASP A 21 -15.70 -5.52 -3.93
N ASP A 22 -14.67 -6.32 -4.19
CA ASP A 22 -14.49 -7.62 -3.54
C ASP A 22 -13.51 -7.51 -2.36
N CYS A 23 -14.06 -7.57 -1.15
CA CYS A 23 -13.30 -7.40 0.09
C CYS A 23 -12.24 -8.48 0.31
N GLU A 24 -12.59 -9.75 0.06
CA GLU A 24 -11.69 -10.88 0.27
C GLU A 24 -10.57 -10.86 -0.76
N LEU A 25 -10.89 -10.51 -2.01
CA LEU A 25 -9.90 -10.37 -3.07
C LEU A 25 -8.95 -9.19 -2.81
N ILE A 26 -9.47 -8.05 -2.35
CA ILE A 26 -8.64 -6.89 -2.00
C ILE A 26 -7.69 -7.21 -0.84
N GLU A 27 -8.17 -7.93 0.18
CA GLU A 27 -7.31 -8.40 1.28
C GLU A 27 -6.15 -9.27 0.77
N ASP A 28 -6.45 -10.30 -0.05
CA ASP A 28 -5.42 -11.18 -0.63
C ASP A 28 -4.42 -10.43 -1.50
N ILE A 29 -4.90 -9.50 -2.34
CA ILE A 29 -4.05 -8.65 -3.18
C ILE A 29 -3.12 -7.78 -2.32
N MET A 30 -3.63 -7.16 -1.26
CA MET A 30 -2.86 -6.27 -0.40
C MET A 30 -1.81 -7.03 0.42
N VAL A 31 -2.14 -8.22 0.94
CA VAL A 31 -1.18 -9.09 1.64
C VAL A 31 -0.06 -9.52 0.70
N LYS A 32 -0.39 -9.93 -0.53
CA LYS A 32 0.63 -10.27 -1.54
C LYS A 32 1.49 -9.07 -1.93
N ALA A 33 0.90 -7.87 -2.01
CA ALA A 33 1.66 -6.66 -2.28
C ALA A 33 2.72 -6.38 -1.19
N ALA A 34 2.37 -6.60 0.09
CA ALA A 34 3.32 -6.49 1.19
C ALA A 34 4.47 -7.50 1.04
N ILE A 35 4.17 -8.75 0.71
CA ILE A 35 5.17 -9.81 0.50
C ILE A 35 6.10 -9.48 -0.68
N GLU A 36 5.55 -8.99 -1.80
CA GLU A 36 6.33 -8.58 -2.99
C GLU A 36 7.24 -7.36 -2.73
N ALA A 37 6.87 -6.50 -1.78
CA ALA A 37 7.74 -5.43 -1.30
C ALA A 37 8.90 -5.96 -0.42
N GLY A 38 8.82 -7.21 0.06
CA GLY A 38 9.74 -7.80 1.01
C GLY A 38 9.39 -7.49 2.47
N ALA A 39 8.14 -7.08 2.74
CA ALA A 39 7.68 -6.75 4.08
C ALA A 39 7.11 -7.97 4.81
N GLU A 40 7.22 -7.96 6.14
CA GLU A 40 6.60 -8.96 7.02
C GLU A 40 5.24 -8.43 7.51
N VAL A 41 4.17 -9.17 7.21
CA VAL A 41 2.81 -8.85 7.64
C VAL A 41 2.62 -9.20 9.12
N ARG A 42 2.05 -8.25 9.87
CA ARG A 42 1.72 -8.40 11.30
C ARG A 42 0.24 -8.60 11.53
N GLU A 43 -0.58 -7.72 10.96
CA GLU A 43 -2.03 -7.70 11.14
C GLU A 43 -2.71 -7.20 9.87
N VAL A 44 -3.96 -7.58 9.68
CA VAL A 44 -4.81 -7.15 8.57
C VAL A 44 -6.18 -6.75 9.09
N ALA A 45 -6.77 -5.71 8.50
CA ALA A 45 -8.14 -5.32 8.77
C ALA A 45 -8.78 -4.73 7.51
N PHE A 46 -9.91 -5.30 7.09
CA PHE A 46 -10.63 -4.92 5.89
C PHE A 46 -12.12 -4.74 6.18
N HIS A 47 -12.74 -3.80 5.48
CA HIS A 47 -14.15 -3.48 5.61
C HIS A 47 -14.75 -3.16 4.24
N LYS A 48 -15.83 -3.88 3.89
CA LYS A 48 -16.67 -3.57 2.74
C LYS A 48 -17.81 -2.64 3.14
N PHE A 49 -17.99 -1.57 2.40
CA PHE A 49 -19.09 -0.62 2.57
C PHE A 49 -20.32 -1.02 1.76
N SER A 50 -21.45 -0.41 2.10
CA SER A 50 -22.69 -0.47 1.33
C SER A 50 -22.94 0.89 0.68
N PRO A 51 -23.28 0.97 -0.62
CA PRO A 51 -23.58 -0.17 -1.50
C PRO A 51 -22.34 -0.89 -2.05
N GLN A 52 -21.16 -0.27 -2.01
CA GLN A 52 -19.93 -0.81 -2.57
C GLN A 52 -18.68 -0.12 -1.99
N GLY A 53 -17.51 -0.67 -2.31
CA GLY A 53 -16.21 -0.13 -1.94
C GLY A 53 -15.61 -0.79 -0.71
N VAL A 54 -14.29 -0.73 -0.61
CA VAL A 54 -13.49 -1.43 0.41
C VAL A 54 -12.48 -0.46 1.00
N SER A 55 -12.31 -0.50 2.32
CA SER A 55 -11.15 0.06 3.00
C SER A 55 -10.37 -1.04 3.69
N GLY A 56 -9.05 -0.96 3.60
CA GLY A 56 -8.17 -2.01 4.09
C GLY A 56 -6.84 -1.48 4.59
N VAL A 57 -6.29 -2.15 5.59
CA VAL A 57 -4.93 -1.94 6.09
C VAL A 57 -4.23 -3.27 6.31
N VAL A 58 -2.98 -3.33 5.85
CA VAL A 58 -2.00 -4.36 6.19
C VAL A 58 -0.93 -3.69 7.04
N VAL A 59 -0.90 -4.03 8.32
CA VAL A 59 0.16 -3.59 9.24
C VAL A 59 1.38 -4.45 8.97
N ILE A 60 2.52 -3.80 8.71
CA ILE A 60 3.82 -4.45 8.52
C ILE A 60 4.80 -3.96 9.58
N SER A 61 5.97 -4.60 9.71
CA SER A 61 6.99 -4.20 10.69
C SER A 61 7.32 -2.70 10.61
N GLU A 62 6.82 -1.95 11.60
CA GLU A 62 7.01 -0.49 11.81
C GLU A 62 6.36 0.44 10.78
N SER A 63 5.44 -0.05 9.94
CA SER A 63 4.72 0.76 8.95
C SER A 63 3.42 0.10 8.46
N HIS A 64 2.92 0.43 7.26
CA HIS A 64 1.64 -0.08 6.76
C HIS A 64 1.50 0.00 5.24
N ILE A 65 0.55 -0.77 4.71
CA ILE A 65 -0.03 -0.57 3.39
C ILE A 65 -1.54 -0.40 3.54
N THR A 66 -2.12 0.69 3.03
CA THR A 66 -3.58 0.93 3.08
C THR A 66 -4.18 1.11 1.70
N ILE A 67 -5.46 0.79 1.58
CA ILE A 67 -6.23 0.99 0.36
C ILE A 67 -7.65 1.47 0.68
N HIS A 68 -8.14 2.39 -0.14
CA HIS A 68 -9.53 2.83 -0.17
C HIS A 68 -10.03 2.79 -1.61
N THR A 69 -11.14 2.11 -1.88
CA THR A 69 -11.65 1.91 -3.24
C THR A 69 -12.98 2.62 -3.49
N TRP A 70 -13.14 3.13 -4.70
CA TRP A 70 -14.39 3.68 -5.25
C TRP A 70 -14.69 2.95 -6.58
N PRO A 71 -15.37 1.79 -6.52
CA PRO A 71 -15.64 0.96 -7.70
C PRO A 71 -16.32 1.73 -8.84
N GLU A 72 -17.28 2.61 -8.54
CA GLU A 72 -18.02 3.43 -9.52
C GLU A 72 -17.14 4.40 -10.31
N LEU A 73 -15.94 4.69 -9.81
CA LEU A 73 -14.96 5.55 -10.47
C LEU A 73 -13.79 4.75 -11.05
N GLY A 74 -13.76 3.42 -10.84
CA GLY A 74 -12.59 2.59 -11.16
C GLY A 74 -11.33 3.10 -10.46
N TYR A 75 -11.44 3.62 -9.23
CA TYR A 75 -10.37 4.33 -8.52
C TYR A 75 -10.01 3.66 -7.19
N ALA A 76 -8.72 3.64 -6.88
CA ALA A 76 -8.20 3.29 -5.56
C ALA A 76 -7.13 4.28 -5.11
N ALA A 77 -7.27 4.75 -3.87
CA ALA A 77 -6.23 5.47 -3.15
C ALA A 77 -5.42 4.45 -2.34
N VAL A 78 -4.09 4.45 -2.51
CA VAL A 78 -3.20 3.48 -1.87
C VAL A 78 -2.02 4.19 -1.21
N ASP A 79 -1.75 3.82 0.04
CA ASP A 79 -0.57 4.26 0.77
C ASP A 79 0.36 3.06 0.97
N VAL A 80 1.61 3.16 0.52
CA VAL A 80 2.64 2.14 0.77
C VAL A 80 3.75 2.78 1.60
N PHE A 81 3.70 2.58 2.90
CA PHE A 81 4.74 3.04 3.81
C PHE A 81 5.61 1.86 4.24
N THR A 82 6.92 1.91 3.94
CA THR A 82 7.88 0.89 4.35
C THR A 82 9.07 1.50 5.07
N CYS A 83 9.57 0.80 6.10
CA CYS A 83 10.78 1.15 6.83
C CYS A 83 11.96 0.23 6.42
N GLY A 84 13.19 0.71 6.61
CA GLY A 84 14.41 -0.03 6.27
C GLY A 84 14.81 0.02 4.79
N ASN A 85 16.00 -0.53 4.48
CA ASN A 85 16.60 -0.47 3.14
C ASN A 85 16.34 -1.71 2.27
N ASN A 86 15.86 -2.80 2.87
CA ASN A 86 15.65 -4.07 2.18
C ASN A 86 14.25 -4.21 1.58
N VAL A 87 13.36 -3.25 1.86
CA VAL A 87 11.97 -3.23 1.40
C VAL A 87 11.82 -2.13 0.34
N ASN A 88 11.27 -2.47 -0.83
CA ASN A 88 11.02 -1.48 -1.88
C ASN A 88 9.51 -1.22 -2.05
N PRO A 89 8.98 -0.06 -1.60
CA PRO A 89 7.55 0.21 -1.65
C PRO A 89 7.00 0.28 -3.08
N TRP A 90 7.82 0.60 -4.08
CA TRP A 90 7.40 0.61 -5.49
C TRP A 90 7.03 -0.78 -6.01
N ASN A 91 7.58 -1.85 -5.44
CA ASN A 91 7.19 -3.22 -5.83
C ASN A 91 5.71 -3.48 -5.46
N ALA A 92 5.27 -3.06 -4.27
CA ALA A 92 3.87 -3.13 -3.87
C ALA A 92 3.00 -2.27 -4.79
N CYS A 93 3.36 -1.01 -5.06
CA CYS A 93 2.59 -0.15 -5.97
C CYS A 93 2.40 -0.77 -7.37
N ASN A 94 3.47 -1.32 -7.94
CA ASN A 94 3.42 -1.96 -9.26
C ASN A 94 2.58 -3.24 -9.24
N TYR A 95 2.71 -4.05 -8.18
CA TYR A 95 1.89 -5.24 -7.99
C TYR A 95 0.40 -4.88 -7.88
N LEU A 96 0.05 -3.90 -7.04
CA LEU A 96 -1.33 -3.42 -6.87
C LEU A 96 -1.90 -2.90 -8.19
N THR A 97 -1.17 -2.05 -8.91
CA THR A 97 -1.60 -1.52 -10.22
C THR A 97 -1.95 -2.65 -11.19
N LYS A 98 -1.12 -3.71 -11.24
CA LYS A 98 -1.36 -4.88 -12.08
C LYS A 98 -2.59 -5.68 -11.64
N MET A 99 -2.71 -5.97 -10.34
CA MET A 99 -3.76 -6.85 -9.82
C MET A 99 -5.14 -6.20 -9.77
N LEU A 100 -5.19 -4.87 -9.58
CA LEU A 100 -6.41 -4.08 -9.71
C LEU A 100 -6.83 -3.87 -11.17
N LYS A 101 -6.04 -4.39 -12.13
CA LYS A 101 -6.22 -4.22 -13.59
C LYS A 101 -6.33 -2.75 -14.01
N ALA A 102 -5.57 -1.89 -13.34
CA ALA A 102 -5.61 -0.46 -13.55
C ALA A 102 -5.02 -0.08 -14.92
N LYS A 103 -5.50 1.04 -15.46
CA LYS A 103 -4.96 1.61 -16.70
C LYS A 103 -3.75 2.49 -16.44
N ASN A 104 -3.73 3.20 -15.32
CA ASN A 104 -2.62 4.05 -14.93
C ASN A 104 -2.50 4.18 -13.40
N MET A 105 -1.35 4.66 -12.97
CA MET A 105 -1.06 5.06 -11.60
C MET A 105 -0.26 6.35 -11.63
N THR A 106 -0.59 7.30 -10.76
CA THR A 106 0.28 8.42 -10.41
C THR A 106 0.66 8.31 -8.94
N ALA A 107 1.90 8.60 -8.58
CA ALA A 107 2.34 8.42 -7.20
C ALA A 107 3.36 9.47 -6.78
N THR A 108 3.31 9.85 -5.50
CA THR A 108 4.27 10.75 -4.86
C THR A 108 4.99 10.01 -3.75
N GLU A 109 6.33 10.09 -3.74
CA GLU A 109 7.14 9.52 -2.67
C GLU A 109 7.54 10.58 -1.64
N VAL A 110 7.26 10.31 -0.37
CA VAL A 110 7.62 11.13 0.78
C VAL A 110 8.60 10.36 1.66
N LYS A 111 9.76 10.96 1.95
CA LYS A 111 10.69 10.41 2.96
C LYS A 111 10.14 10.69 4.36
N ARG A 112 10.10 9.66 5.20
CA ARG A 112 9.58 9.75 6.57
C ARG A 112 10.74 9.67 7.57
N GLY A 113 10.67 10.49 8.63
CA GLY A 113 11.70 10.53 9.68
C GLY A 113 13.06 10.98 9.14
N VAL A 114 13.12 12.19 8.56
CA VAL A 114 14.36 12.76 8.02
C VAL A 114 15.17 13.39 9.15
N PHE A 115 16.44 12.98 9.28
CA PHE A 115 17.35 13.50 10.32
C PHE A 115 18.62 14.10 9.71
N GLU A 116 19.19 15.10 10.37
CA GLU A 116 20.46 15.70 9.92
C GLU A 116 21.66 14.76 10.14
N GLN A 117 21.60 13.90 11.16
CA GLN A 117 22.62 12.91 11.48
C GLN A 117 22.06 11.48 11.42
N PRO A 118 22.91 10.46 11.20
CA PRO A 118 22.47 9.06 11.22
C PRO A 118 21.89 8.70 12.58
N VAL A 119 20.63 8.26 12.62
CA VAL A 119 19.98 7.77 13.83
C VAL A 119 20.05 6.25 13.85
N LYS A 120 20.52 5.67 14.95
CA LYS A 120 20.35 4.23 15.23
C LYS A 120 19.00 4.02 15.90
N VAL A 121 18.06 3.44 15.17
CA VAL A 121 16.82 2.91 15.77
C VAL A 121 17.18 1.56 16.40
N VAL A 122 16.93 1.42 17.71
CA VAL A 122 17.42 0.28 18.51
C VAL A 122 16.75 -1.06 18.12
N ASN A 123 15.79 -1.05 17.20
CA ASN A 123 15.00 -2.21 16.79
C ASN A 123 14.90 -2.41 15.25
N MET A 124 15.68 -1.69 14.44
CA MET A 124 15.75 -1.89 12.97
C MET A 124 16.97 -2.72 12.53
#